data_AF-A0AA38GZA5-F1
#
_entry.id   AF-A0AA38GZA5-F1
#
_cell.length_a   1.000
_cell.length_b   1.000
_cell.length_c   1.000
_cell.angle_alpha   90.00
_cell.angle_beta   90.00
_cell.angle_gamma   90.00
#
_symmetry.space_group_name_H-M   'P 1'
#
loop_
_entity.id
_entity.type
_entity.pdbx_description
1 polymer ?
#
loop_
_entity_poly.entity_id
_entity_poly.type
_entity_poly.pdbx_seq_one_letter_code
_entity_poly.pdbx_strand_id
1 'polypeptide(L)' 'AGVVLITPLGDPIPQAFRLAFPCTNNIAEYEALIAGMKLAIKWNIQHVKVV' A
#
# COMPACT_ATOMS: atom_id res chain seq x y z
N ALA A 1 0.00 -8.73 4.58
CA ALA A 1 -0.86 -7.70 3.98
C ALA A 1 -0.21 -7.23 2.68
N GLY A 2 -0.90 -6.42 1.89
CA GLY A 2 -0.36 -5.97 0.61
C GLY A 2 -1.12 -4.78 0.08
N VAL A 3 -0.50 -4.09 -0.88
CA VAL A 3 -1.08 -2.98 -1.63
C VAL A 3 -0.81 -3.20 -3.11
N VAL A 4 -1.68 -2.65 -3.95
CA VAL A 4 -1.45 -2.60 -5.39
C VAL A 4 -1.47 -1.12 -5.79
N LEU A 5 -0.36 -0.63 -6.32
CA LEU A 5 -0.35 0.67 -6.96
C LEU A 5 -0.78 0.49 -8.40
N ILE A 6 -1.72 1.31 -8.88
CA ILE A 6 -2.19 1.27 -10.26
C ILE A 6 -1.70 2.56 -10.92
N THR A 7 -0.97 2.44 -12.03
CA THR A 7 -0.53 3.61 -12.80
C THR A 7 -1.76 4.30 -13.43
N PRO A 8 -1.65 5.58 -13.86
CA PRO A 8 -2.73 6.22 -14.61
C PRO A 8 -3.12 5.48 -15.90
N LEU A 9 -2.24 4.63 -16.43
CA LEU A 9 -2.47 3.78 -17.60
C LEU A 9 -3.20 2.47 -17.27
N GLY A 10 -3.39 2.17 -15.98
CA GLY A 10 -4.04 0.96 -15.49
C GLY A 10 -3.09 -0.18 -15.15
N ASP A 11 -1.77 0.02 -15.20
CA ASP A 11 -0.81 -1.04 -14.91
C ASP A 11 -0.72 -1.33 -13.40
N PRO A 12 -0.95 -2.58 -12.96
CA PRO A 12 -0.85 -2.93 -11.55
C PRO A 12 0.59 -3.21 -11.15
N ILE A 13 0.99 -2.65 -10.01
CA ILE A 13 2.29 -2.86 -9.36
C ILE A 13 2.04 -3.41 -7.96
N PRO A 14 1.94 -4.74 -7.78
CA PRO A 14 1.63 -5.36 -6.51
C PRO A 14 2.84 -5.31 -5.57
N GLN A 15 2.58 -5.04 -4.29
CA GLN A 15 3.58 -4.99 -3.23
C GLN A 15 3.05 -5.72 -2.00
N ALA A 16 3.77 -6.76 -1.58
CA ALA A 16 3.41 -7.55 -0.42
C ALA A 16 4.38 -7.28 0.73
N PHE A 17 3.87 -7.32 1.96
CA PHE A 17 4.69 -7.21 3.15
C PHE A 17 4.12 -8.08 4.28
N ARG A 18 5.01 -8.57 5.13
CA ARG A 18 4.66 -9.36 6.31
C ARG A 18 4.62 -8.45 7.53
N LEU A 19 3.57 -8.58 8.33
CA LEU A 19 3.50 -8.00 9.65
C LEU A 19 4.24 -8.94 10.62
N ALA A 20 5.15 -8.39 11.41
CA ALA A 20 5.99 -9.16 12.33
C ALA A 20 5.30 -9.45 13.67
N PHE A 21 4.00 -9.22 13.77
CA PHE A 21 3.22 -9.35 15.00
C PHE A 21 1.82 -9.93 14.70
N PRO A 22 1.19 -10.62 15.68
CA PRO A 22 -0.21 -11.00 15.58
C PRO A 22 -1.10 -9.77 15.42
N CYS A 23 -1.98 -9.75 14.43
CA CYS A 23 -2.84 -8.61 14.14
C CYS A 23 -4.26 -9.05 13.78
N THR A 24 -5.25 -8.19 14.02
CA THR A 24 -6.60 -8.34 13.48
C THR A 24 -6.66 -7.91 12.02
N ASN A 25 -7.77 -8.21 11.32
CA ASN A 25 -7.94 -7.78 9.93
C ASN A 25 -7.85 -6.25 9.77
N ASN A 26 -8.54 -5.50 10.65
CA ASN A 26 -8.52 -4.03 10.61
C ASN A 26 -7.09 -3.48 10.75
N ILE A 27 -6.29 -4.04 11.67
CA ILE A 27 -4.89 -3.63 11.82
C ILE A 27 -4.11 -3.93 10.54
N ALA A 28 -4.32 -5.08 9.92
CA ALA A 28 -3.65 -5.44 8.67
C ALA A 28 -4.00 -4.48 7.51
N GLU A 29 -5.25 -4.03 7.43
CA GLU A 29 -5.72 -3.05 6.44
C GLU A 29 -5.11 -1.66 6.68
N TYR A 30 -5.10 -1.17 7.93
CA TYR A 30 -4.47 0.11 8.27
C TYR A 30 -2.97 0.11 8.01
N GLU A 31 -2.27 -0.98 8.35
CA GLU A 31 -0.85 -1.13 8.05
C GLU A 31 -0.59 -1.17 6.54
N ALA A 32 -1.47 -1.79 5.75
CA ALA A 32 -1.40 -1.74 4.29
C ALA A 32 -1.52 -0.32 3.75
N LEU A 33 -2.49 0.44 4.23
CA LEU A 33 -2.66 1.83 3.84
C LEU A 33 -1.41 2.66 4.15
N ILE A 34 -0.86 2.55 5.37
CA ILE A 34 0.35 3.26 5.79
C ILE A 34 1.56 2.86 4.95
N ALA A 35 1.76 1.56 4.72
CA ALA A 35 2.85 1.04 3.90
C ALA A 35 2.75 1.55 2.46
N GLY A 36 1.54 1.56 1.88
CA GLY A 36 1.27 2.10 0.55
C GLY A 36 1.59 3.60 0.44
N MET A 37 1.21 4.41 1.43
CA MET A 37 1.55 5.83 1.46
C MET A 37 3.06 6.07 1.59
N LYS A 38 3.74 5.32 2.45
CA LYS A 38 5.22 5.40 2.57
C LYS A 38 5.91 5.03 1.27
N LEU A 39 5.40 4.02 0.57
CA LEU A 39 5.91 3.64 -0.74
C LEU A 39 5.72 4.74 -1.78
N ALA A 40 4.54 5.36 -1.82
CA ALA A 40 4.25 6.46 -2.73
C ALA A 40 5.19 7.66 -2.50
N ILE A 41 5.43 8.01 -1.23
CA ILE A 41 6.40 9.06 -0.86
C ILE A 41 7.81 8.67 -1.32
N LYS A 42 8.24 7.42 -1.06
CA LYS A 42 9.56 6.91 -1.48
C LYS A 42 9.75 6.97 -3.01
N TRP A 43 8.67 6.81 -3.77
CA TRP A 43 8.68 6.90 -5.23
C TRP A 43 8.42 8.32 -5.75
N ASN A 44 8.35 9.30 -4.85
CA ASN A 44 8.12 10.71 -5.18
C ASN A 44 6.81 10.94 -5.96
N ILE A 45 5.78 10.14 -5.65
CA ILE A 45 4.44 10.29 -6.23
C ILE A 45 3.75 11.49 -5.55
N GLN A 46 3.27 12.44 -6.35
CA GLN A 46 2.64 13.67 -5.84
C GLN A 46 1.15 13.49 -5.49
N HIS A 47 0.45 12.62 -6.23
CA HIS A 47 -0.98 12.42 -6.07
C HIS A 47 -1.30 10.93 -6.02
N VAL A 48 -2.00 10.52 -4.97
CA VAL A 48 -2.47 9.14 -4.77
C VAL A 48 -3.95 9.20 -4.43
N LYS A 49 -4.74 8.32 -5.05
CA LYS A 49 -6.11 8.06 -4.68
C LYS A 49 -6.20 6.65 -4.11
N VAL A 50 -6.75 6.54 -2.92
CA VAL A 50 -7.10 5.26 -2.30
C VAL A 50 -8.53 4.93 -2.72
N VAL A 51 -8.78 3.67 -3.10
CA VAL A 51 -10.08 3.18 -3.59
C VAL A 51 -10.59 2.05 -2.71
#